data_AF-A0A7J3XDA8-F1
#
_entry.id   AF-A0A7J3XDA8-F1
#
_cell.length_a   1.000
_cell.length_b   1.000
_cell.length_c   1.000
_cell.angle_alpha   90.00
_cell.angle_beta   90.00
_cell.angle_gamma   90.00
#
_symmetry.space_group_name_H-M   'P 1'
#
loop_
_entity.id
_entity.type
_entity.pdbx_description
1 polymer ?
#
loop_
_entity_poly.entity_id
_entity_poly.type
_entity_poly.pdbx_seq_one_letter_code
_entity_poly.pdbx_strand_id
1 'polypeptide(L)'
;MGVLDSIVPQSGGQKRLVESLRNEAYSIVGIFGPTGSGKSLFSLAYGIDSVTSGKFKRFLVIKPVIDVVTGEELTLAKAGEEYLRLVREYIIDVIGSFMDFQKVNELMSSEKLLLADGHYLKGRTFDDTLIFVDDAQHVKLETLLEVIVRLGSRSRLVIAADPIFQTLRGVQQDHVTTLREILLSEANAVVVDLGIEDVVRAGAKTGIRFLLEYILRVRKLTDSESKAYQTIKMHSPDADVITVLDVEEIAKRYGISAEHVPKYLVVVKAGHLGRLVGKGGERVEAIEKELGGRVRGLELDLDLTNYIRAIHPVSWIWKRVKVDLMGSYLAIRVERENLGPLMGQRGSYIRFLDEVTNKLMGLSVRVIPVVSEAEAEARRRSERTSRRRDRGRPGSSGGQQT
;
A
#
# COMPACT_ATOMS: atom_id res chain seq x y z
N MET A 1 -29.50 8.47 -5.28
CA MET A 1 -28.19 8.48 -4.59
C MET A 1 -27.57 7.12 -4.86
N GLY A 2 -26.34 7.09 -5.37
CA GLY A 2 -25.68 5.83 -5.72
C GLY A 2 -25.17 5.07 -4.49
N VAL A 3 -24.81 3.81 -4.66
CA VAL A 3 -24.13 2.99 -3.64
C VAL A 3 -22.82 3.64 -3.21
N LEU A 4 -22.06 4.22 -4.13
CA LEU A 4 -20.80 4.87 -3.81
C LEU A 4 -21.00 6.10 -2.92
N ASP A 5 -22.12 6.81 -3.08
CA ASP A 5 -22.43 8.01 -2.28
C ASP A 5 -22.86 7.66 -0.84
N SER A 6 -23.28 6.42 -0.58
CA SER A 6 -23.63 5.96 0.78
C SER A 6 -22.41 5.48 1.58
N ILE A 7 -21.25 5.34 0.93
CA ILE A 7 -19.99 4.90 1.56
C ILE A 7 -19.10 6.11 1.82
N VAL A 8 -18.86 6.43 3.10
CA VAL A 8 -18.01 7.56 3.50
C VAL A 8 -16.54 7.13 3.58
N PRO A 9 -15.62 7.76 2.81
CA PRO A 9 -14.19 7.54 2.96
C PRO A 9 -13.70 7.93 4.36
N GLN A 10 -12.96 7.03 5.01
CA GLN A 10 -12.48 7.22 6.38
C GLN A 10 -11.01 7.68 6.46
N SER A 11 -10.33 7.78 5.33
CA SER A 11 -8.95 8.22 5.25
C SER A 11 -8.70 9.11 4.03
N GLY A 12 -7.58 9.84 4.03
CA GLY A 12 -7.15 10.62 2.88
C GLY A 12 -6.86 9.76 1.65
N GLY A 13 -6.32 8.55 1.82
CA GLY A 13 -6.10 7.61 0.71
C GLY A 13 -7.40 7.08 0.11
N GLN A 14 -8.38 6.71 0.94
CA GLN A 14 -9.71 6.31 0.47
C GLN A 14 -10.42 7.45 -0.27
N LYS A 15 -10.27 8.69 0.19
CA LYS A 15 -10.80 9.85 -0.51
C LYS A 15 -10.18 9.99 -1.90
N ARG A 16 -8.84 9.91 -2.00
CA ARG A 16 -8.13 9.93 -3.29
C ARG A 16 -8.57 8.77 -4.21
N LEU A 17 -8.80 7.58 -3.66
CA LEU A 17 -9.33 6.45 -4.41
C LEU A 17 -10.67 6.82 -5.06
N VAL A 18 -11.63 7.32 -4.27
CA VAL A 18 -12.96 7.69 -4.78
C VAL A 18 -12.87 8.81 -5.82
N GLU A 19 -12.02 9.81 -5.57
CA GLU A 19 -11.76 10.90 -6.53
C GLU A 19 -11.19 10.36 -7.85
N SER A 20 -10.23 9.43 -7.79
CA SER A 20 -9.64 8.77 -8.96
C SER A 20 -10.66 7.96 -9.74
N LEU A 21 -11.55 7.22 -9.07
CA LEU A 21 -12.64 6.47 -9.72
C LEU A 21 -13.62 7.41 -10.44
N ARG A 22 -13.95 8.55 -9.83
CA ARG A 22 -14.87 9.54 -10.40
C ARG A 22 -14.26 10.35 -11.55
N ASN A 23 -12.94 10.50 -11.58
CA ASN A 23 -12.26 11.27 -12.62
C ASN A 23 -12.29 10.53 -13.96
N GLU A 24 -12.99 11.08 -14.94
CA GLU A 24 -13.18 10.47 -16.27
C GLU A 24 -11.98 10.62 -17.21
N ALA A 25 -10.97 11.41 -16.83
CA ALA A 25 -9.73 11.53 -17.60
C ALA A 25 -8.89 10.25 -17.58
N TYR A 26 -9.13 9.35 -16.61
CA TYR A 26 -8.41 8.10 -16.48
C TYR A 26 -9.19 6.95 -17.11
N SER A 27 -8.59 6.30 -18.10
CA SER A 27 -9.10 5.04 -18.67
C SER A 27 -8.65 3.83 -17.83
N ILE A 28 -7.55 3.96 -17.07
CA ILE A 28 -7.04 2.92 -16.19
C ILE A 28 -6.85 3.47 -14.78
N VAL A 29 -7.37 2.76 -13.77
CA VAL A 29 -7.20 3.08 -12.36
C VAL A 29 -6.57 1.89 -11.66
N GLY A 30 -5.31 2.01 -11.26
CA GLY A 30 -4.64 1.03 -10.40
C GLY A 30 -4.77 1.41 -8.93
N ILE A 31 -5.26 0.49 -8.10
CA ILE A 31 -5.48 0.68 -6.67
C ILE A 31 -4.68 -0.39 -5.93
N PHE A 32 -3.62 0.02 -5.23
CA PHE A 32 -2.68 -0.89 -4.60
C PHE A 32 -2.61 -0.63 -3.11
N GLY A 33 -2.70 -1.67 -2.30
CA GLY A 33 -2.50 -1.52 -0.85
C GLY A 33 -3.08 -2.68 -0.05
N PRO A 34 -2.96 -2.63 1.28
CA PRO A 34 -3.29 -3.76 2.13
C PRO A 34 -4.79 -4.11 2.15
N THR A 35 -5.08 -5.35 2.48
CA THR A 35 -6.44 -5.82 2.77
C THR A 35 -7.11 -4.94 3.84
N GLY A 36 -8.41 -4.65 3.66
CA GLY A 36 -9.17 -3.81 4.58
C GLY A 36 -9.04 -2.29 4.36
N SER A 37 -8.34 -1.86 3.31
CA SER A 37 -8.23 -0.45 2.89
C SER A 37 -9.37 0.06 2.00
N GLY A 38 -10.33 -0.82 1.64
CA GLY A 38 -11.56 -0.44 0.91
C GLY A 38 -11.50 -0.58 -0.61
N LYS A 39 -10.39 -1.09 -1.18
CA LYS A 39 -10.18 -1.23 -2.64
C LYS A 39 -11.39 -1.85 -3.38
N SER A 40 -11.79 -3.05 -2.97
CA SER A 40 -12.90 -3.78 -3.57
C SER A 40 -14.24 -3.11 -3.32
N LEU A 41 -14.48 -2.63 -2.09
CA LEU A 41 -15.73 -1.97 -1.70
C LEU A 41 -16.03 -0.75 -2.59
N PHE A 42 -15.09 0.18 -2.69
CA PHE A 42 -15.29 1.40 -3.48
C PHE A 42 -15.35 1.10 -4.99
N SER A 43 -14.57 0.14 -5.48
CA SER A 43 -14.54 -0.22 -6.90
C SER A 43 -15.84 -0.91 -7.34
N LEU A 44 -16.36 -1.84 -6.54
CA LEU A 44 -17.65 -2.49 -6.80
C LEU A 44 -18.81 -1.49 -6.73
N ALA A 45 -18.83 -0.64 -5.69
CA ALA A 45 -19.86 0.40 -5.56
C ALA A 45 -19.86 1.36 -6.76
N TYR A 46 -18.67 1.82 -7.19
CA TYR A 46 -18.52 2.65 -8.38
C TYR A 46 -19.02 1.94 -9.64
N GLY A 47 -18.70 0.66 -9.82
CA GLY A 47 -19.10 -0.08 -11.02
C GLY A 47 -20.59 -0.31 -11.12
N ILE A 48 -21.22 -0.68 -9.99
CA ILE A 48 -22.67 -0.84 -9.90
C ILE A 48 -23.40 0.48 -10.20
N ASP A 49 -22.95 1.59 -9.63
CA ASP A 49 -23.53 2.90 -9.91
C ASP A 49 -23.36 3.29 -11.38
N SER A 50 -22.22 2.95 -11.97
CA SER A 50 -21.94 3.32 -13.35
C SER A 50 -22.83 2.58 -14.36
N VAL A 51 -23.19 1.31 -14.11
CA VAL A 51 -24.16 0.60 -14.98
C VAL A 51 -25.61 0.91 -14.64
N THR A 52 -25.89 1.27 -13.39
CA THR A 52 -27.23 1.68 -12.96
C THR A 52 -27.61 3.03 -13.55
N SER A 53 -26.66 3.96 -13.62
CA SER A 53 -26.82 5.28 -14.24
C SER A 53 -26.71 5.28 -15.77
N GLY A 54 -26.30 4.16 -16.38
CA GLY A 54 -26.10 4.04 -17.82
C GLY A 54 -24.79 4.65 -18.33
N LYS A 55 -23.85 5.01 -17.44
CA LYS A 55 -22.51 5.48 -17.80
C LYS A 55 -21.72 4.43 -18.58
N PHE A 56 -21.84 3.17 -18.18
CA PHE A 56 -21.38 2.01 -18.96
C PHE A 56 -22.56 1.08 -19.24
N LYS A 57 -22.51 0.35 -20.36
CA LYS A 57 -23.50 -0.68 -20.66
C LYS A 57 -23.31 -1.91 -19.80
N ARG A 58 -22.05 -2.26 -19.50
CA ARG A 58 -21.68 -3.45 -18.75
C ARG A 58 -20.61 -3.16 -17.70
N PHE A 59 -20.67 -3.90 -16.62
CA PHE A 59 -19.66 -3.97 -15.57
C PHE A 59 -19.18 -5.42 -15.47
N LEU A 60 -17.93 -5.66 -15.84
CA LEU A 60 -17.29 -6.96 -15.81
C LEU A 60 -16.41 -7.05 -14.56
N VAL A 61 -16.70 -8.02 -13.69
CA VAL A 61 -15.89 -8.30 -12.49
C VAL A 61 -15.09 -9.56 -12.73
N ILE A 62 -13.77 -9.43 -12.59
CA ILE A 62 -12.80 -10.52 -12.66
C ILE A 62 -12.24 -10.73 -11.28
N LYS A 63 -12.54 -11.89 -10.70
CA LYS A 63 -12.08 -12.29 -9.37
C LYS A 63 -11.41 -13.66 -9.46
N PRO A 64 -10.10 -13.76 -9.19
CA PRO A 64 -9.44 -15.06 -9.11
C PRO A 64 -10.00 -15.81 -7.90
N VAL A 65 -10.37 -17.07 -8.12
CA VAL A 65 -10.84 -18.01 -7.10
C VAL A 65 -9.84 -19.16 -7.06
N ILE A 66 -9.22 -19.36 -5.91
CA ILE A 66 -8.21 -20.40 -5.72
C ILE A 66 -8.80 -21.47 -4.80
N ASP A 67 -8.73 -22.72 -5.23
CA ASP A 67 -9.12 -23.86 -4.43
C ASP A 67 -8.14 -24.02 -3.24
N VAL A 68 -8.68 -24.04 -2.02
CA VAL A 68 -7.86 -24.06 -0.80
C VAL A 68 -7.16 -25.39 -0.55
N VAL A 69 -7.60 -26.47 -1.20
CA VAL A 69 -7.04 -27.82 -1.03
C VAL A 69 -5.94 -28.09 -2.05
N THR A 70 -6.19 -27.75 -3.31
CA THR A 70 -5.30 -28.04 -4.43
C THR A 70 -4.37 -26.87 -4.77
N GLY A 71 -4.76 -25.65 -4.41
CA GLY A 71 -4.07 -24.42 -4.82
C GLY A 71 -4.28 -24.05 -6.29
N GLU A 72 -5.14 -24.76 -7.02
CA GLU A 72 -5.44 -24.44 -8.41
C GLU A 72 -6.46 -23.31 -8.54
N GLU A 73 -6.35 -22.53 -9.62
CA GLU A 73 -7.39 -21.57 -10.00
C GLU A 73 -8.64 -22.29 -10.50
N LEU A 74 -9.78 -21.97 -9.86
CA LEU A 74 -11.11 -22.33 -10.31
C LEU A 74 -11.54 -21.31 -11.36
N THR A 75 -11.62 -21.76 -12.60
CA THR A 75 -12.08 -20.98 -13.74
C THR A 75 -13.52 -21.35 -14.09
N LEU A 76 -14.21 -20.52 -14.87
CA LEU A 76 -15.53 -20.84 -15.44
C LEU A 76 -15.50 -22.15 -16.22
N ALA A 77 -14.41 -22.42 -16.95
CA ALA A 77 -14.26 -23.66 -17.70
C ALA A 77 -14.15 -24.91 -16.81
N LYS A 78 -13.61 -24.78 -15.58
CA LYS A 78 -13.43 -25.88 -14.64
C LYS A 78 -14.62 -26.06 -13.68
N ALA A 79 -15.21 -24.97 -13.21
CA ALA A 79 -16.17 -24.96 -12.12
C ALA A 79 -17.58 -24.46 -12.52
N GLY A 80 -17.75 -23.88 -13.71
CA GLY A 80 -19.06 -23.47 -14.25
C GLY A 80 -19.85 -22.57 -13.30
N GLU A 81 -21.04 -23.02 -12.91
CA GLU A 81 -21.94 -22.29 -12.01
C GLU A 81 -21.37 -22.06 -10.61
N GLU A 82 -20.51 -22.96 -10.13
CA GLU A 82 -19.92 -22.83 -8.79
C GLU A 82 -19.01 -21.62 -8.70
N TYR A 83 -18.21 -21.35 -9.74
CA TYR A 83 -17.41 -20.12 -9.83
C TYR A 83 -18.30 -18.87 -9.76
N LEU A 84 -19.37 -18.85 -10.56
CA LEU A 84 -20.32 -17.73 -10.60
C LEU A 84 -20.97 -17.50 -9.23
N ARG A 85 -21.35 -18.58 -8.55
CA ARG A 85 -21.94 -18.54 -7.21
C ARG A 85 -20.98 -17.92 -6.20
N LEU A 86 -19.73 -18.39 -6.14
CA LEU A 86 -18.70 -17.89 -5.22
C LEU A 86 -18.39 -16.41 -5.44
N VAL A 87 -18.25 -15.98 -6.71
CA VAL A 87 -17.96 -14.58 -7.04
C VAL A 87 -19.16 -13.68 -6.72
N ARG A 88 -20.39 -14.17 -6.95
CA ARG A 88 -21.62 -13.44 -6.59
C ARG A 88 -21.76 -13.27 -5.08
N GLU A 89 -21.53 -14.34 -4.31
CA GLU A 89 -21.53 -14.30 -2.84
C GLU A 89 -20.49 -13.30 -2.32
N TYR A 90 -19.27 -13.34 -2.87
CA TYR A 90 -18.23 -12.36 -2.57
C TYR A 90 -18.70 -10.91 -2.79
N ILE A 91 -19.33 -10.61 -3.94
CA ILE A 91 -19.82 -9.25 -4.21
C ILE A 91 -20.88 -8.87 -3.17
N ILE A 92 -21.86 -9.75 -2.91
CA ILE A 92 -22.92 -9.51 -1.92
C ILE A 92 -22.32 -9.24 -0.54
N ASP A 93 -21.32 -10.01 -0.12
CA ASP A 93 -20.65 -9.81 1.18
C ASP A 93 -19.94 -8.46 1.28
N VAL A 94 -19.34 -7.99 0.17
CA VAL A 94 -18.63 -6.71 0.15
C VAL A 94 -19.59 -5.53 0.17
N ILE A 95 -20.67 -5.56 -0.63
CA ILE A 95 -21.58 -4.41 -0.80
C ILE A 95 -22.89 -4.51 0.00
N GLY A 96 -23.17 -5.63 0.65
CA GLY A 96 -24.49 -5.96 1.24
C GLY A 96 -24.96 -5.02 2.35
N SER A 97 -24.05 -4.26 2.98
CA SER A 97 -24.41 -3.20 3.93
C SER A 97 -24.96 -1.93 3.27
N PHE A 98 -24.80 -1.78 1.95
CA PHE A 98 -25.11 -0.57 1.19
C PHE A 98 -26.12 -0.79 0.06
N MET A 99 -26.40 -2.05 -0.28
CA MET A 99 -27.32 -2.43 -1.36
C MET A 99 -27.98 -3.78 -1.07
N ASP A 100 -29.25 -3.90 -1.45
CA ASP A 100 -29.99 -5.15 -1.43
C ASP A 100 -29.41 -6.16 -2.44
N PHE A 101 -29.22 -7.41 -2.01
CA PHE A 101 -28.77 -8.52 -2.85
C PHE A 101 -29.68 -8.76 -4.07
N GLN A 102 -30.98 -8.45 -3.96
CA GLN A 102 -31.90 -8.55 -5.10
C GLN A 102 -31.45 -7.66 -6.26
N LYS A 103 -30.90 -6.48 -5.97
CA LYS A 103 -30.44 -5.55 -7.00
C LYS A 103 -29.23 -6.06 -7.76
N VAL A 104 -28.31 -6.73 -7.06
CA VAL A 104 -27.16 -7.41 -7.68
C VAL A 104 -27.65 -8.47 -8.66
N ASN A 105 -28.65 -9.25 -8.27
CA ASN A 105 -29.21 -10.31 -9.11
C ASN A 105 -29.90 -9.75 -10.35
N GLU A 106 -30.67 -8.67 -10.21
CA GLU A 106 -31.28 -7.98 -11.35
C GLU A 106 -30.23 -7.49 -12.37
N LEU A 107 -29.13 -6.92 -11.88
CA LEU A 107 -28.03 -6.46 -12.75
C LEU A 107 -27.35 -7.64 -13.46
N MET A 108 -27.21 -8.77 -12.80
CA MET A 108 -26.69 -9.99 -13.43
C MET A 108 -27.64 -10.56 -14.48
N SER A 109 -28.93 -10.69 -14.15
CA SER A 109 -29.94 -11.22 -15.08
C SER A 109 -30.18 -10.32 -16.29
N SER A 110 -29.92 -9.03 -16.17
CA SER A 110 -29.97 -8.06 -17.27
C SER A 110 -28.63 -7.91 -18.02
N GLU A 111 -27.63 -8.76 -17.73
CA GLU A 111 -26.28 -8.73 -18.29
C GLU A 111 -25.52 -7.40 -18.11
N LYS A 112 -25.99 -6.55 -17.19
CA LYS A 112 -25.31 -5.30 -16.80
C LYS A 112 -24.13 -5.58 -15.89
N LEU A 113 -24.22 -6.60 -15.04
CA LEU A 113 -23.12 -7.11 -14.22
C LEU A 113 -22.74 -8.51 -14.70
N LEU A 114 -21.51 -8.66 -15.18
CA LEU A 114 -20.97 -9.93 -15.66
C LEU A 114 -19.83 -10.38 -14.75
N LEU A 115 -19.83 -11.65 -14.38
CA LEU A 115 -18.76 -12.28 -13.60
C LEU A 115 -17.93 -13.14 -14.56
N ALA A 116 -16.62 -12.97 -14.53
CA ALA A 116 -15.72 -13.60 -15.49
C ALA A 116 -14.38 -13.96 -14.88
N ASP A 117 -13.71 -14.96 -15.46
CA ASP A 117 -12.30 -15.24 -15.21
C ASP A 117 -11.40 -14.58 -16.27
N GLY A 118 -10.08 -14.78 -16.16
CA GLY A 118 -9.11 -14.25 -17.13
C GLY A 118 -9.28 -14.79 -18.56
N HIS A 119 -9.82 -16.01 -18.74
CA HIS A 119 -10.00 -16.60 -20.07
C HIS A 119 -11.13 -15.93 -20.86
N TYR A 120 -12.13 -15.37 -20.18
CA TYR A 120 -13.26 -14.68 -20.80
C TYR A 120 -12.83 -13.51 -21.70
N LEU A 121 -11.66 -12.92 -21.44
CA LEU A 121 -11.13 -11.79 -22.18
C LEU A 121 -10.51 -12.18 -23.52
N LYS A 122 -10.12 -13.45 -23.67
CA LYS A 122 -9.34 -13.89 -24.81
C LYS A 122 -10.13 -13.75 -26.12
N GLY A 123 -9.57 -13.00 -27.05
CA GLY A 123 -10.15 -12.79 -28.38
C GLY A 123 -11.30 -11.77 -28.43
N ARG A 124 -11.58 -11.04 -27.35
CA ARG A 124 -12.69 -10.08 -27.30
C ARG A 124 -12.20 -8.63 -27.24
N THR A 125 -13.05 -7.71 -27.64
CA THR A 125 -12.89 -6.27 -27.44
C THR A 125 -14.08 -5.79 -26.63
N PHE A 126 -13.83 -4.97 -25.61
CA PHE A 126 -14.87 -4.49 -24.70
C PHE A 126 -15.12 -3.01 -24.94
N ASP A 127 -16.21 -2.69 -25.63
CA ASP A 127 -16.74 -1.32 -25.77
C ASP A 127 -17.80 -1.05 -24.69
N ASP A 128 -17.95 0.21 -24.29
CA ASP A 128 -18.95 0.66 -23.31
C ASP A 128 -18.92 -0.14 -21.98
N THR A 129 -17.75 -0.63 -21.58
CA THR A 129 -17.61 -1.59 -20.48
C THR A 129 -16.65 -1.08 -19.42
N LEU A 130 -17.09 -1.14 -18.16
CA LEU A 130 -16.19 -1.04 -17.02
C LEU A 130 -15.71 -2.44 -16.66
N ILE A 131 -14.40 -2.63 -16.59
CA ILE A 131 -13.77 -3.88 -16.17
C ILE A 131 -13.12 -3.65 -14.81
N PHE A 132 -13.40 -4.52 -13.84
CA PHE A 132 -12.75 -4.52 -12.54
C PHE A 132 -12.03 -5.85 -12.33
N VAL A 133 -10.70 -5.81 -12.23
CA VAL A 133 -9.88 -6.95 -11.84
C VAL A 133 -9.54 -6.79 -10.37
N ASP A 134 -10.12 -7.65 -9.54
CA ASP A 134 -9.86 -7.66 -8.11
C ASP A 134 -8.85 -8.74 -7.73
N ASP A 135 -8.17 -8.54 -6.60
CA ASP A 135 -7.11 -9.43 -6.12
C ASP A 135 -6.09 -9.78 -7.23
N ALA A 136 -5.70 -8.77 -8.02
CA ALA A 136 -4.85 -8.96 -9.19
C ALA A 136 -3.46 -9.54 -8.85
N GLN A 137 -3.08 -9.58 -7.57
CA GLN A 137 -1.93 -10.35 -7.10
C GLN A 137 -2.02 -11.85 -7.37
N HIS A 138 -3.21 -12.41 -7.54
CA HIS A 138 -3.37 -13.82 -7.90
C HIS A 138 -3.52 -14.05 -9.41
N VAL A 139 -3.38 -13.00 -10.22
CA VAL A 139 -3.48 -13.04 -11.67
C VAL A 139 -2.09 -12.87 -12.29
N LYS A 140 -1.78 -13.67 -13.31
CA LYS A 140 -0.52 -13.55 -14.05
C LYS A 140 -0.42 -12.20 -14.77
N LEU A 141 0.78 -11.64 -14.85
CA LEU A 141 1.02 -10.37 -15.52
C LEU A 141 0.53 -10.37 -16.98
N GLU A 142 0.74 -11.47 -17.71
CA GLU A 142 0.33 -11.59 -19.11
C GLU A 142 -1.19 -11.46 -19.28
N THR A 143 -1.96 -12.02 -18.34
CA THR A 143 -3.42 -11.89 -18.32
C THR A 143 -3.84 -10.45 -18.04
N LEU A 144 -3.16 -9.76 -17.12
CA LEU A 144 -3.44 -8.35 -16.80
C LEU A 144 -3.17 -7.44 -18.01
N LEU A 145 -2.07 -7.69 -18.73
CA LEU A 145 -1.74 -6.99 -19.97
C LEU A 145 -2.74 -7.29 -21.09
N GLU A 146 -3.23 -8.53 -21.19
CA GLU A 146 -4.28 -8.87 -22.15
C GLU A 146 -5.55 -8.06 -21.90
N VAL A 147 -5.97 -7.86 -20.64
CA VAL A 147 -7.13 -7.02 -20.30
C VAL A 147 -6.97 -5.62 -20.86
N ILE A 148 -5.80 -5.01 -20.67
CA ILE A 148 -5.51 -3.64 -21.11
C ILE A 148 -5.65 -3.52 -22.64
N VAL A 149 -5.10 -4.48 -23.38
CA VAL A 149 -5.17 -4.49 -24.86
C VAL A 149 -6.59 -4.73 -25.38
N ARG A 150 -7.50 -5.31 -24.56
CA ARG A 150 -8.91 -5.52 -24.95
C ARG A 150 -9.82 -4.32 -24.66
N LEU A 151 -9.31 -3.24 -24.07
CA LEU A 151 -10.11 -2.04 -23.80
C LEU A 151 -10.49 -1.34 -25.10
N GLY A 152 -11.79 -1.36 -25.40
CA GLY A 152 -12.38 -0.66 -26.53
C GLY A 152 -12.79 0.77 -26.21
N SER A 153 -13.66 1.31 -27.07
CA SER A 153 -14.21 2.65 -26.96
C SER A 153 -15.12 2.80 -25.73
N ARG A 154 -15.04 3.97 -25.07
CA ARG A 154 -15.83 4.31 -23.86
C ARG A 154 -15.77 3.22 -22.77
N SER A 155 -14.61 2.58 -22.63
CA SER A 155 -14.35 1.56 -21.62
C SER A 155 -13.33 2.04 -20.60
N ARG A 156 -13.35 1.39 -19.45
CA ARG A 156 -12.46 1.73 -18.33
C ARG A 156 -12.02 0.46 -17.61
N LEU A 157 -10.78 0.44 -17.15
CA LEU A 157 -10.22 -0.63 -16.34
C LEU A 157 -9.92 -0.12 -14.93
N VAL A 158 -10.36 -0.89 -13.93
CA VAL A 158 -9.98 -0.74 -12.54
C VAL A 158 -9.25 -2.01 -12.13
N ILE A 159 -8.06 -1.87 -11.56
CA ILE A 159 -7.25 -2.99 -11.05
C ILE A 159 -7.05 -2.75 -9.56
N ALA A 160 -7.41 -3.72 -8.72
CA ALA A 160 -7.12 -3.71 -7.30
C ALA A 160 -6.16 -4.85 -6.95
N ALA A 161 -5.13 -4.54 -6.16
CA ALA A 161 -4.18 -5.55 -5.71
C ALA A 161 -3.55 -5.22 -4.34
N ASP A 162 -2.97 -6.25 -3.73
CA ASP A 162 -2.26 -6.17 -2.45
C ASP A 162 -0.78 -6.57 -2.61
N PRO A 163 0.09 -5.66 -3.10
CA PRO A 163 1.50 -5.98 -3.36
C PRO A 163 2.29 -6.27 -2.09
N ILE A 164 2.03 -5.56 -0.98
CA ILE A 164 2.80 -5.71 0.26
C ILE A 164 2.69 -7.14 0.82
N PHE A 165 1.51 -7.77 0.72
CA PHE A 165 1.34 -9.16 1.14
C PHE A 165 2.12 -10.15 0.28
N GLN A 166 2.32 -9.88 -1.01
CA GLN A 166 3.18 -10.73 -1.87
C GLN A 166 4.66 -10.54 -1.54
N THR A 167 5.12 -9.29 -1.43
CA THR A 167 6.51 -8.98 -1.12
C THR A 167 6.92 -9.61 0.21
N LEU A 168 6.07 -9.48 1.22
CA LEU A 168 6.26 -10.06 2.55
C LEU A 168 6.26 -11.60 2.56
N ARG A 169 5.64 -12.27 1.57
CA ARG A 169 5.68 -13.74 1.42
C ARG A 169 6.89 -14.26 0.63
N GLY A 170 7.76 -13.37 0.14
CA GLY A 170 8.97 -13.77 -0.60
C GLY A 170 8.68 -14.42 -1.95
N VAL A 171 7.59 -14.04 -2.62
CA VAL A 171 7.27 -14.54 -3.96
C VAL A 171 8.38 -14.10 -4.93
N GLN A 172 8.96 -15.04 -5.68
CA GLN A 172 10.12 -14.79 -6.57
C GLN A 172 9.84 -13.77 -7.69
N GLN A 173 8.58 -13.56 -8.05
CA GLN A 173 8.16 -12.57 -9.05
C GLN A 173 6.99 -11.74 -8.51
N ASP A 174 7.24 -10.45 -8.28
CA ASP A 174 6.21 -9.48 -7.88
C ASP A 174 5.61 -8.82 -9.13
N HIS A 175 4.67 -9.53 -9.75
CA HIS A 175 3.98 -9.10 -10.98
C HIS A 175 3.18 -7.83 -10.77
N VAL A 176 2.60 -7.65 -9.58
CA VAL A 176 1.77 -6.49 -9.25
C VAL A 176 2.62 -5.23 -9.10
N THR A 177 3.79 -5.33 -8.47
CA THR A 177 4.73 -4.21 -8.41
C THR A 177 5.18 -3.79 -9.81
N THR A 178 5.43 -4.77 -10.69
CA THR A 178 5.80 -4.49 -12.08
C THR A 178 4.67 -3.76 -12.82
N LEU A 179 3.44 -4.26 -12.74
CA LEU A 179 2.27 -3.62 -13.32
C LEU A 179 2.07 -2.20 -12.78
N ARG A 180 2.22 -2.01 -11.47
CA ARG A 180 2.11 -0.70 -10.84
C ARG A 180 3.11 0.30 -11.42
N GLU A 181 4.37 -0.08 -11.59
CA GLU A 181 5.40 0.80 -12.16
C GLU A 181 5.16 1.10 -13.65
N ILE A 182 4.61 0.15 -14.41
CA ILE A 182 4.14 0.39 -15.79
C ILE A 182 3.05 1.47 -15.77
N LEU A 183 2.00 1.31 -14.93
CA LEU A 183 0.89 2.25 -14.85
C LEU A 183 1.29 3.66 -14.40
N LEU A 184 2.36 3.81 -13.61
CA LEU A 184 2.89 5.12 -13.22
C LEU A 184 3.43 5.93 -14.42
N SER A 185 3.83 5.26 -15.50
CA SER A 185 4.40 5.88 -16.69
C SER A 185 3.35 6.20 -17.76
N GLU A 186 2.09 5.77 -17.56
CA GLU A 186 1.02 5.90 -18.55
C GLU A 186 0.19 7.16 -18.34
N ALA A 187 0.02 7.96 -19.40
CA ALA A 187 -0.62 9.27 -19.33
C ALA A 187 -2.13 9.21 -18.99
N ASN A 188 -2.80 8.14 -19.40
CA ASN A 188 -4.24 7.93 -19.18
C ASN A 188 -4.53 7.01 -17.98
N ALA A 189 -3.51 6.66 -17.20
CA ALA A 189 -3.64 5.87 -16.00
C ALA A 189 -3.46 6.72 -14.74
N VAL A 190 -4.02 6.24 -13.63
CA VAL A 190 -3.73 6.75 -12.29
C VAL A 190 -3.44 5.60 -11.36
N VAL A 191 -2.40 5.77 -10.54
CA VAL A 191 -2.05 4.82 -9.48
C VAL A 191 -2.39 5.44 -8.13
N VAL A 192 -3.19 4.72 -7.35
CA VAL A 192 -3.56 5.07 -5.98
C VAL A 192 -2.95 4.03 -5.05
N ASP A 193 -1.90 4.44 -4.35
CA ASP A 193 -1.32 3.65 -3.26
C ASP A 193 -2.01 3.96 -1.94
N LEU A 194 -2.51 2.91 -1.32
CA LEU A 194 -3.07 2.90 0.03
C LEU A 194 -2.07 2.25 0.98
N GLY A 195 -1.96 2.82 2.16
CA GLY A 195 -1.08 2.32 3.22
C GLY A 195 -1.81 1.59 4.34
N ILE A 196 -1.08 1.22 5.39
CA ILE A 196 -1.68 0.68 6.63
C ILE A 196 -2.60 1.72 7.27
N GLU A 197 -2.30 3.02 7.11
CA GLU A 197 -3.13 4.10 7.61
C GLU A 197 -4.55 4.11 7.02
N ASP A 198 -4.70 3.59 5.80
CA ASP A 198 -5.98 3.54 5.09
C ASP A 198 -6.81 2.30 5.45
N VAL A 199 -6.26 1.38 6.25
CA VAL A 199 -6.98 0.20 6.74
C VAL A 199 -7.93 0.60 7.86
N VAL A 200 -9.21 0.30 7.68
CA VAL A 200 -10.26 0.61 8.67
C VAL A 200 -10.58 -0.61 9.55
N ARG A 201 -10.50 -1.81 8.97
CA ARG A 201 -10.89 -3.05 9.66
C ARG A 201 -9.86 -3.46 10.71
N ALA A 202 -10.27 -3.54 11.97
CA ALA A 202 -9.40 -3.95 13.08
C ALA A 202 -8.77 -5.34 12.85
N GLY A 203 -9.54 -6.32 12.37
CA GLY A 203 -9.02 -7.66 12.04
C GLY A 203 -7.92 -7.64 10.97
N ALA A 204 -8.03 -6.75 9.97
CA ALA A 204 -7.01 -6.62 8.94
C ALA A 204 -5.71 -6.01 9.49
N LYS A 205 -5.80 -4.99 10.36
CA LYS A 205 -4.62 -4.45 11.07
C LYS A 205 -3.92 -5.54 11.90
N THR A 206 -4.69 -6.33 12.64
CA THR A 206 -4.17 -7.46 13.41
C THR A 206 -3.46 -8.48 12.51
N GLY A 207 -4.06 -8.82 11.36
CA GLY A 207 -3.45 -9.73 10.39
C GLY A 207 -2.12 -9.23 9.84
N ILE A 208 -2.03 -7.94 9.48
CA ILE A 208 -0.78 -7.32 9.00
C ILE A 208 0.30 -7.39 10.09
N ARG A 209 -0.05 -7.05 11.34
CA ARG A 209 0.88 -7.15 12.47
C ARG A 209 1.39 -8.58 12.68
N PHE A 210 0.51 -9.58 12.59
CA PHE A 210 0.90 -10.99 12.70
C PHE A 210 1.81 -11.44 11.55
N LEU A 211 1.57 -10.97 10.33
CA LEU A 211 2.43 -11.26 9.19
C LEU A 211 3.84 -10.69 9.40
N LEU A 212 3.94 -9.42 9.81
CA LEU A 212 5.23 -8.79 10.14
C LEU A 212 5.95 -9.56 11.26
N GLU A 213 5.23 -9.92 12.32
CA GLU A 213 5.79 -10.71 13.42
C GLU A 213 6.32 -12.05 12.93
N TYR A 214 5.54 -12.78 12.12
CA TYR A 214 5.93 -14.06 11.55
C TYR A 214 7.24 -13.95 10.75
N ILE A 215 7.33 -12.98 9.83
CA ILE A 215 8.50 -12.77 8.97
C ILE A 215 9.74 -12.47 9.79
N LEU A 216 9.61 -11.61 10.81
CA LEU A 216 10.71 -11.29 11.70
C LEU A 216 11.16 -12.49 12.54
N ARG A 217 10.23 -13.36 12.96
CA ARG A 217 10.54 -14.59 13.73
C ARG A 217 11.23 -15.66 12.90
N VAL A 218 10.86 -15.82 11.62
CA VAL A 218 11.46 -16.85 10.74
C VAL A 218 12.75 -16.40 10.07
N ARG A 219 13.13 -15.12 10.22
CA ARG A 219 14.37 -14.59 9.69
C ARG A 219 15.57 -15.35 10.27
N LYS A 220 16.47 -15.79 9.37
CA LYS A 220 17.74 -16.40 9.77
C LYS A 220 18.65 -15.36 10.40
N LEU A 221 19.10 -15.63 11.63
CA LEU A 221 20.04 -14.79 12.35
C LEU A 221 21.48 -15.12 11.90
N THR A 222 22.33 -14.11 11.84
CA THR A 222 23.79 -14.33 11.73
C THR A 222 24.36 -14.87 13.05
N ASP A 223 25.62 -15.30 13.06
CA ASP A 223 26.27 -15.75 14.30
C ASP A 223 26.36 -14.61 15.35
N SER A 224 26.64 -13.38 14.89
CA SER A 224 26.65 -12.17 15.74
C SER A 224 25.27 -11.91 16.35
N GLU A 225 24.21 -11.97 15.53
CA GLU A 225 22.83 -11.77 15.96
C GLU A 225 22.35 -12.88 16.89
N SER A 226 22.74 -14.13 16.62
CA SER A 226 22.40 -15.28 17.46
C SER A 226 23.05 -15.16 18.84
N LYS A 227 24.33 -14.77 18.91
CA LYS A 227 25.01 -14.49 20.18
C LYS A 227 24.29 -13.37 20.95
N ALA A 228 24.00 -12.26 20.28
CA ALA A 228 23.27 -11.15 20.87
C ALA A 228 21.90 -11.57 21.41
N TYR A 229 21.16 -12.35 20.63
CA TYR A 229 19.85 -12.89 21.03
C TYR A 229 19.93 -13.74 22.30
N GLN A 230 20.95 -14.61 22.44
CA GLN A 230 21.12 -15.42 23.65
C GLN A 230 21.50 -14.58 24.87
N THR A 231 22.41 -13.60 24.72
CA THR A 231 22.76 -12.68 25.81
C THR A 231 21.53 -11.86 26.25
N ILE A 232 20.72 -11.36 25.31
CA ILE A 232 19.49 -10.64 25.65
C ILE A 232 18.52 -11.55 26.41
N LYS A 233 18.35 -12.80 26.00
CA LYS A 233 17.49 -13.77 26.72
C LYS A 233 17.99 -14.08 28.12
N MET A 234 19.30 -14.07 28.35
CA MET A 234 19.89 -14.31 29.66
C MET A 234 19.55 -13.18 30.64
N HIS A 235 19.69 -11.93 30.21
CA HIS A 235 19.46 -10.75 31.07
C HIS A 235 17.99 -10.30 31.11
N SER A 236 17.22 -10.60 30.06
CA SER A 236 15.82 -10.17 29.89
C SER A 236 14.93 -11.32 29.37
N PRO A 237 14.75 -12.41 30.15
CA PRO A 237 14.03 -13.60 29.70
C PRO A 237 12.54 -13.36 29.39
N ASP A 238 11.94 -12.32 29.95
CA ASP A 238 10.52 -11.96 29.83
C ASP A 238 10.24 -10.89 28.75
N ALA A 239 11.26 -10.44 27.99
CA ALA A 239 11.17 -9.38 26.99
C ALA A 239 10.55 -9.78 25.63
N ASP A 240 10.08 -11.02 25.45
CA ASP A 240 9.49 -11.57 24.19
C ASP A 240 10.17 -11.00 22.93
N VAL A 241 11.45 -11.38 22.77
CA VAL A 241 12.29 -10.95 21.64
C VAL A 241 11.86 -11.68 20.37
N ILE A 242 11.48 -10.90 19.37
CA ILE A 242 11.06 -11.37 18.04
C ILE A 242 12.28 -11.65 17.17
N THR A 243 13.19 -10.68 17.04
CA THR A 243 14.43 -10.79 16.25
C THR A 243 15.48 -9.78 16.71
N VAL A 244 16.74 -10.00 16.33
CA VAL A 244 17.88 -9.10 16.63
C VAL A 244 18.67 -8.88 15.35
N LEU A 245 18.88 -7.63 14.95
CA LEU A 245 19.67 -7.26 13.77
C LEU A 245 20.99 -6.61 14.19
N ASP A 246 22.10 -7.03 13.59
CA ASP A 246 23.38 -6.32 13.67
C ASP A 246 23.37 -5.12 12.71
N VAL A 247 23.21 -3.93 13.29
CA VAL A 247 23.10 -2.67 12.56
C VAL A 247 24.47 -2.03 12.33
N GLU A 248 25.43 -2.24 13.23
CA GLU A 248 26.75 -1.63 13.13
C GLU A 248 27.50 -2.11 11.88
N GLU A 249 27.42 -3.41 11.56
CA GLU A 249 28.03 -3.98 10.35
C GLU A 249 27.48 -3.31 9.07
N ILE A 250 26.19 -2.98 9.05
CA ILE A 250 25.54 -2.28 7.95
C ILE A 250 25.99 -0.82 7.93
N ALA A 251 25.97 -0.14 9.07
CA ALA A 251 26.33 1.27 9.22
C ALA A 251 27.76 1.57 8.75
N LYS A 252 28.72 0.70 9.09
CA LYS A 252 30.14 0.82 8.68
C LYS A 252 30.30 0.87 7.16
N ARG A 253 29.50 0.10 6.41
CA ARG A 253 29.54 0.06 4.93
C ARG A 253 29.10 1.37 4.29
N TYR A 254 28.33 2.19 4.99
CA TYR A 254 27.88 3.51 4.53
C TYR A 254 28.62 4.68 5.19
N GLY A 255 29.72 4.40 5.92
CA GLY A 255 30.51 5.44 6.60
C GLY A 255 29.77 6.13 7.75
N ILE A 256 28.81 5.44 8.37
CA ILE A 256 28.03 5.97 9.49
C ILE A 256 28.73 5.59 10.79
N SER A 257 29.00 6.60 11.64
CA SER A 257 29.62 6.39 12.95
C SER A 257 28.72 5.58 13.88
N ALA A 258 29.33 4.67 14.65
CA ALA A 258 28.68 3.90 15.69
C ALA A 258 28.10 4.77 16.82
N GLU A 259 28.42 6.07 16.88
CA GLU A 259 27.85 7.05 17.81
C GLU A 259 26.41 7.46 17.48
N HIS A 260 25.94 7.25 16.25
CA HIS A 260 24.61 7.71 15.81
C HIS A 260 23.58 6.58 15.71
N VAL A 261 24.02 5.33 15.64
CA VAL A 261 23.18 4.14 15.45
C VAL A 261 23.49 3.09 16.51
N PRO A 262 22.54 2.19 16.84
CA PRO A 262 22.84 1.08 17.75
C PRO A 262 23.76 0.05 17.08
N LYS A 263 24.44 -0.76 17.89
CA LYS A 263 25.10 -1.97 17.42
C LYS A 263 24.08 -3.04 17.09
N TYR A 264 23.17 -3.31 18.03
CA TYR A 264 22.08 -4.25 17.84
C TYR A 264 20.72 -3.55 17.93
N LEU A 265 19.88 -3.78 16.93
CA LEU A 265 18.45 -3.46 17.00
C LEU A 265 17.70 -4.72 17.46
N VAL A 266 16.97 -4.59 18.57
CA VAL A 266 16.21 -5.69 19.18
C VAL A 266 14.74 -5.42 18.97
N VAL A 267 14.09 -6.22 18.13
CA VAL A 267 12.65 -6.12 17.93
C VAL A 267 11.96 -6.98 18.98
N VAL A 268 11.09 -6.35 19.78
CA VAL A 268 10.31 -7.00 20.84
C VAL A 268 8.83 -6.88 20.53
N LYS A 269 8.04 -7.76 21.12
CA LYS A 269 6.58 -7.66 21.06
C LYS A 269 6.09 -6.35 21.69
N ALA A 270 5.01 -5.80 21.16
CA ALA A 270 4.38 -4.59 21.73
C ALA A 270 4.10 -4.75 23.23
N GLY A 271 4.52 -3.76 24.03
CA GLY A 271 4.40 -3.77 25.49
C GLY A 271 5.53 -4.50 26.23
N HIS A 272 6.53 -5.04 25.53
CA HIS A 272 7.67 -5.73 26.16
C HIS A 272 8.96 -4.90 26.20
N LEU A 273 9.00 -3.70 25.63
CA LEU A 273 10.22 -2.87 25.63
C LEU A 273 10.72 -2.56 27.05
N GLY A 274 9.81 -2.27 27.99
CA GLY A 274 10.19 -2.03 29.38
C GLY A 274 10.90 -3.22 30.04
N ARG A 275 10.59 -4.45 29.62
CA ARG A 275 11.21 -5.68 30.13
C ARG A 275 12.60 -5.91 29.57
N LEU A 276 12.84 -5.49 28.32
CA LEU A 276 14.17 -5.45 27.71
C LEU A 276 15.07 -4.42 28.42
N VAL A 277 14.52 -3.25 28.72
CA VAL A 277 15.28 -2.14 29.31
C VAL A 277 15.56 -2.38 30.81
N GLY A 278 14.60 -2.93 31.56
CA GLY A 278 14.70 -3.08 33.01
C GLY A 278 14.44 -1.76 33.75
N LYS A 279 14.37 -1.81 35.09
CA LYS A 279 14.13 -0.60 35.88
C LYS A 279 15.34 0.31 35.77
N GLY A 280 15.12 1.55 35.33
CA GLY A 280 16.21 2.52 35.17
C GLY A 280 17.27 2.16 34.13
N GLY A 281 17.04 1.16 33.26
CA GLY A 281 18.01 0.74 32.24
C GLY A 281 18.97 -0.38 32.66
N GLU A 282 18.85 -0.91 33.87
CA GLU A 282 19.80 -1.87 34.45
C GLU A 282 20.05 -3.11 33.57
N ARG A 283 19.02 -3.62 32.88
CA ARG A 283 19.13 -4.83 32.05
C ARG A 283 19.78 -4.52 30.72
N VAL A 284 19.40 -3.43 30.07
CA VAL A 284 20.01 -3.04 28.79
C VAL A 284 21.48 -2.68 29.00
N GLU A 285 21.85 -2.02 30.09
CA GLU A 285 23.25 -1.72 30.42
C GLU A 285 24.09 -3.00 30.62
N ALA A 286 23.54 -4.02 31.29
CA ALA A 286 24.22 -5.32 31.44
C ALA A 286 24.43 -6.02 30.09
N ILE A 287 23.41 -6.00 29.23
CA ILE A 287 23.49 -6.55 27.87
C ILE A 287 24.54 -5.79 27.05
N GLU A 288 24.53 -4.46 27.07
CA GLU A 288 25.47 -3.61 26.33
C GLU A 288 26.91 -3.84 26.77
N LYS A 289 27.13 -4.04 28.08
CA LYS A 289 28.44 -4.36 28.64
C LYS A 289 28.98 -5.70 28.15
N GLU A 290 28.14 -6.73 28.08
CA GLU A 290 28.54 -8.07 27.62
C GLU A 290 28.73 -8.13 26.10
N LEU A 291 27.87 -7.45 25.34
CA LEU A 291 27.93 -7.40 23.88
C LEU A 291 28.96 -6.40 23.34
N GLY A 292 29.48 -5.51 24.18
CA GLY A 292 30.46 -4.50 23.79
C GLY A 292 29.90 -3.55 22.74
N GLY A 293 28.72 -2.96 23.00
CA GLY A 293 28.11 -1.97 22.12
C GLY A 293 26.65 -1.70 22.44
N ARG A 294 26.12 -0.59 21.91
CA ARG A 294 24.78 -0.11 22.25
C ARG A 294 23.67 -1.00 21.68
N VAL A 295 22.65 -1.23 22.48
CA VAL A 295 21.48 -2.03 22.16
C VAL A 295 20.25 -1.14 22.17
N ARG A 296 19.46 -1.19 21.10
CA ARG A 296 18.22 -0.43 21.03
C ARG A 296 17.04 -1.33 20.81
N GLY A 297 16.08 -1.26 21.72
CA GLY A 297 14.79 -1.91 21.56
C GLY A 297 13.87 -1.17 20.61
N LEU A 298 13.11 -1.93 19.84
CA LEU A 298 12.02 -1.47 18.99
C LEU A 298 10.80 -2.35 19.26
N GLU A 299 9.68 -1.74 19.63
CA GLU A 299 8.41 -2.47 19.71
C GLU A 299 7.86 -2.72 18.30
N LEU A 300 7.37 -3.93 18.06
CA LEU A 300 6.64 -4.23 16.84
C LEU A 300 5.22 -3.64 16.93
N ASP A 301 5.07 -2.46 16.35
CA ASP A 301 3.80 -1.78 16.12
C ASP A 301 3.53 -1.61 14.61
N LEU A 302 2.38 -1.04 14.26
CA LEU A 302 2.07 -0.63 12.89
C LEU A 302 2.44 0.84 12.63
N ASP A 303 2.94 1.56 13.63
CA ASP A 303 3.44 2.93 13.50
C ASP A 303 4.95 2.91 13.29
N LEU A 304 5.32 2.72 12.03
CA LEU A 304 6.71 2.57 11.61
C LEU A 304 7.54 3.87 11.75
N THR A 305 6.99 4.93 12.34
CA THR A 305 7.76 6.12 12.73
C THR A 305 8.81 5.77 13.80
N ASN A 306 8.46 4.88 14.75
CA ASN A 306 9.38 4.41 15.79
C ASN A 306 10.55 3.60 15.22
N TYR A 307 10.32 2.92 14.09
CA TYR A 307 11.37 2.23 13.36
C TYR A 307 12.45 3.22 12.90
N ILE A 308 12.08 4.35 12.29
CA ILE A 308 13.04 5.41 11.90
C ILE A 308 13.74 6.01 13.11
N ARG A 309 13.04 6.25 14.21
CA ARG A 309 13.65 6.70 15.47
C ARG A 309 14.72 5.74 15.97
N ALA A 310 14.50 4.43 15.80
CA ALA A 310 15.41 3.42 16.29
C ALA A 310 16.71 3.37 15.47
N ILE A 311 16.65 3.51 14.15
CA ILE A 311 17.80 3.23 13.29
C ILE A 311 18.45 4.46 12.66
N HIS A 312 17.74 5.57 12.49
CA HIS A 312 18.24 6.69 11.70
C HIS A 312 19.39 7.46 12.41
N PRO A 313 20.48 7.82 11.70
CA PRO A 313 21.62 8.53 12.32
C PRO A 313 21.25 9.92 12.88
N VAL A 314 20.33 10.63 12.24
CA VAL A 314 19.79 11.91 12.70
C VAL A 314 18.65 11.70 13.69
N SER A 315 18.91 11.94 14.98
CA SER A 315 18.00 11.58 16.09
C SER A 315 16.64 12.28 16.11
N TRP A 316 16.49 13.42 15.43
CA TRP A 316 15.25 14.20 15.40
C TRP A 316 14.41 13.97 14.14
N ILE A 317 14.95 13.33 13.10
CA ILE A 317 14.29 13.26 11.78
C ILE A 317 12.95 12.52 11.84
N TRP A 318 12.83 11.53 12.74
CA TRP A 318 11.61 10.74 12.91
C TRP A 318 10.39 11.61 13.23
N LYS A 319 10.57 12.79 13.82
CA LYS A 319 9.50 13.75 14.11
C LYS A 319 9.02 14.53 12.88
N ARG A 320 9.76 14.45 11.76
CA ARG A 320 9.52 15.20 10.52
C ARG A 320 9.15 14.29 9.35
N VAL A 321 8.98 13.00 9.62
CA VAL A 321 8.60 12.02 8.60
C VAL A 321 7.33 11.32 9.02
N LYS A 322 6.60 10.83 8.01
CA LYS A 322 5.52 9.89 8.20
C LYS A 322 5.86 8.62 7.43
N VAL A 323 5.79 7.50 8.12
CA VAL A 323 6.24 6.21 7.61
C VAL A 323 5.05 5.29 7.47
N ASP A 324 4.93 4.60 6.33
CA ASP A 324 3.85 3.66 6.08
C ASP A 324 4.31 2.56 5.11
N LEU A 325 3.63 1.42 5.09
CA LEU A 325 3.80 0.41 4.04
C LEU A 325 2.86 0.73 2.89
N MET A 326 3.40 1.18 1.76
CA MET A 326 2.62 1.57 0.58
C MET A 326 3.18 0.88 -0.66
N GLY A 327 2.32 0.29 -1.48
CA GLY A 327 2.80 -0.55 -2.59
C GLY A 327 3.63 -1.73 -2.06
N SER A 328 4.84 -1.89 -2.57
CA SER A 328 5.80 -2.93 -2.18
C SER A 328 7.00 -2.39 -1.38
N TYR A 329 6.88 -1.18 -0.82
CA TYR A 329 7.98 -0.51 -0.14
C TYR A 329 7.54 0.14 1.18
N LEU A 330 8.53 0.42 2.02
CA LEU A 330 8.43 1.32 3.15
C LEU A 330 8.49 2.76 2.63
N ALA A 331 7.35 3.45 2.65
CA ALA A 331 7.24 4.83 2.21
C ALA A 331 7.60 5.79 3.35
N ILE A 332 8.60 6.64 3.13
CA ILE A 332 8.95 7.74 4.04
C ILE A 332 8.50 9.04 3.40
N ARG A 333 7.37 9.58 3.86
CA ARG A 333 6.87 10.89 3.46
C ARG A 333 7.56 11.96 4.29
N VAL A 334 8.14 12.96 3.62
CA VAL A 334 8.94 14.00 4.26
C VAL A 334 8.81 15.32 3.52
N GLU A 335 8.78 16.42 4.26
CA GLU A 335 8.79 17.76 3.66
C GLU A 335 10.14 18.05 2.98
N ARG A 336 10.11 18.85 1.91
CA ARG A 336 11.30 19.11 1.09
C ARG A 336 12.49 19.68 1.87
N GLU A 337 12.22 20.53 2.85
CA GLU A 337 13.23 21.09 3.77
C GLU A 337 13.99 20.02 4.58
N ASN A 338 13.34 18.90 4.89
CA ASN A 338 13.88 17.83 5.72
C ASN A 338 14.51 16.70 4.89
N LEU A 339 14.52 16.81 3.55
CA LEU A 339 15.11 15.80 2.65
C LEU A 339 16.61 15.64 2.88
N GLY A 340 17.37 16.73 2.99
CA GLY A 340 18.83 16.68 3.16
C GLY A 340 19.24 15.84 4.39
N PRO A 341 18.72 16.16 5.59
CA PRO A 341 18.96 15.39 6.81
C PRO A 341 18.52 13.92 6.74
N LEU A 342 17.43 13.60 6.03
CA LEU A 342 16.97 12.22 5.83
C LEU A 342 17.89 11.44 4.88
N MET A 343 18.35 12.09 3.81
CA MET A 343 19.14 11.43 2.77
C MET A 343 20.59 11.19 3.20
N GLY A 344 21.17 12.12 3.95
CA GLY A 344 22.59 12.12 4.28
C GLY A 344 23.48 12.45 3.08
N GLN A 345 24.79 12.58 3.32
CA GLN A 345 25.75 12.90 2.26
C GLN A 345 25.75 11.82 1.17
N ARG A 346 25.57 12.22 -0.09
CA ARG A 346 25.48 11.32 -1.25
C ARG A 346 24.44 10.19 -1.09
N GLY A 347 23.40 10.40 -0.27
CA GLY A 347 22.37 9.39 0.01
C GLY A 347 22.82 8.26 0.95
N SER A 348 23.87 8.46 1.75
CA SER A 348 24.39 7.41 2.65
C SER A 348 23.35 6.91 3.65
N TYR A 349 22.55 7.81 4.24
CA TYR A 349 21.58 7.44 5.27
C TYR A 349 20.41 6.68 4.66
N ILE A 350 19.90 7.11 3.51
CA ILE A 350 18.78 6.40 2.88
C ILE A 350 19.17 5.02 2.37
N ARG A 351 20.38 4.83 1.82
CA ARG A 351 20.88 3.51 1.42
C ARG A 351 21.10 2.59 2.62
N PHE A 352 21.57 3.15 3.73
CA PHE A 352 21.67 2.44 5.00
C PHE A 352 20.29 1.99 5.51
N LEU A 353 19.29 2.90 5.52
CA LEU A 353 17.93 2.55 5.90
C LEU A 353 17.34 1.47 4.98
N ASP A 354 17.57 1.58 3.68
CA ASP A 354 17.12 0.62 2.68
C ASP A 354 17.68 -0.78 2.97
N GLU A 355 18.99 -0.89 3.21
CA GLU A 355 19.60 -2.18 3.54
C GLU A 355 19.12 -2.75 4.89
N VAL A 356 18.97 -1.90 5.91
CA VAL A 356 18.41 -2.32 7.22
C VAL A 356 16.97 -2.82 7.06
N THR A 357 16.16 -2.12 6.26
CA THR A 357 14.75 -2.48 5.99
C THR A 357 14.67 -3.77 5.20
N ASN A 358 15.52 -3.93 4.19
CA ASN A 358 15.58 -5.13 3.37
C ASN A 358 16.00 -6.34 4.19
N LYS A 359 17.03 -6.22 5.04
CA LYS A 359 17.45 -7.31 5.91
C LYS A 359 16.38 -7.71 6.94
N LEU A 360 15.60 -6.77 7.47
CA LEU A 360 14.56 -7.06 8.47
C LEU A 360 13.27 -7.59 7.87
N MET A 361 12.77 -6.94 6.82
CA MET A 361 11.40 -7.11 6.33
C MET A 361 11.34 -7.53 4.86
N GLY A 362 12.47 -7.56 4.14
CA GLY A 362 12.50 -7.84 2.71
C GLY A 362 11.94 -6.70 1.85
N LEU A 363 11.81 -5.49 2.42
CA LEU A 363 11.22 -4.33 1.75
C LEU A 363 12.29 -3.32 1.35
N SER A 364 12.05 -2.61 0.24
CA SER A 364 12.82 -1.42 -0.14
C SER A 364 12.24 -0.18 0.53
N VAL A 365 13.04 0.89 0.61
CA VAL A 365 12.64 2.19 1.16
C VAL A 365 12.47 3.20 0.02
N ARG A 366 11.32 3.88 -0.01
CA ARG A 366 11.04 4.96 -0.96
C ARG A 366 10.76 6.27 -0.23
N VAL A 367 11.54 7.29 -0.54
CA VAL A 367 11.29 8.65 -0.02
C VAL A 367 10.30 9.37 -0.93
N ILE A 368 9.24 9.91 -0.33
CA ILE A 368 8.18 10.65 -1.04
C ILE A 368 8.19 12.09 -0.51
N PRO A 369 8.72 13.05 -1.30
CA PRO A 369 8.67 14.46 -0.94
C PRO A 369 7.22 14.95 -0.91
N VAL A 370 6.77 15.46 0.24
CA VAL A 370 5.48 16.14 0.35
C VAL A 370 5.67 17.64 0.25
N VAL A 371 4.70 18.30 -0.39
CA VAL A 371 4.59 19.76 -0.40
C VAL A 371 3.96 20.16 0.93
N SER A 372 4.54 21.14 1.64
CA SER A 372 4.01 21.56 2.94
C SER A 372 2.59 22.12 2.79
N GLU A 373 1.76 22.03 3.83
CA GLU A 373 0.41 22.63 3.80
C GLU A 373 0.48 24.15 3.52
N ALA A 374 1.51 24.82 4.00
CA ALA A 374 1.78 26.23 3.72
C ALA A 374 2.08 26.52 2.24
N GLU A 375 2.86 25.66 1.56
CA GLU A 375 3.11 25.76 0.12
C GLU A 375 1.87 25.40 -0.71
N ALA A 376 1.08 24.42 -0.27
CA ALA A 376 -0.19 24.07 -0.90
C ALA A 376 -1.22 25.20 -0.78
N GLU A 377 -1.30 25.87 0.38
CA GLU A 377 -2.12 27.08 0.57
C GLU A 377 -1.60 28.27 -0.24
N ALA A 378 -0.29 28.47 -0.33
CA ALA A 378 0.31 29.51 -1.15
C ALA A 378 0.00 29.30 -2.64
N ARG A 379 0.09 28.05 -3.13
CA ARG A 379 -0.32 27.69 -4.50
C ARG A 379 -1.81 27.91 -4.74
N ARG A 380 -2.67 27.47 -3.82
CA ARG A 380 -4.13 27.72 -3.90
C ARG A 380 -4.45 29.21 -3.88
N ARG A 381 -3.71 30.01 -3.11
CA ARG A 381 -3.83 31.48 -3.10
C ARG A 381 -3.38 32.06 -4.43
N SER A 382 -2.22 31.67 -4.98
CA SER A 382 -1.72 32.16 -6.26
C SER A 382 -2.63 31.79 -7.45
N GLU A 383 -3.21 30.60 -7.44
CA GLU A 383 -4.18 30.15 -8.45
C GLU A 383 -5.52 30.89 -8.34
N ARG A 384 -5.93 31.28 -7.13
CA ARG A 384 -7.10 32.14 -6.92
C ARG A 384 -6.85 33.58 -7.39
N THR A 385 -5.63 34.11 -7.23
CA THR A 385 -5.26 35.44 -7.74
C THR A 385 -5.07 35.46 -9.26
N SER A 386 -4.54 34.39 -9.87
CA SER A 386 -4.42 34.30 -11.33
C SER A 386 -5.80 34.22 -12.01
N ARG A 387 -6.71 33.40 -11.47
CA ARG A 387 -8.11 33.32 -11.95
C ARG A 387 -8.90 34.61 -11.77
N ARG A 388 -8.55 35.46 -10.80
CA ARG A 388 -9.13 36.81 -10.66
C ARG A 388 -8.58 37.82 -11.66
N ARG A 389 -7.30 37.69 -12.08
CA ARG A 389 -6.71 38.55 -13.11
C ARG A 389 -7.23 38.23 -14.51
N ASP A 390 -7.50 36.97 -14.83
CA ASP A 390 -8.08 36.59 -16.13
C ASP A 390 -9.55 36.99 -16.29
N ARG A 391 -10.32 37.10 -15.20
CA ARG A 391 -11.69 37.63 -15.22
C ARG A 391 -11.76 39.17 -15.26
N GLY A 392 -10.61 39.84 -15.13
CA GLY A 392 -10.49 41.29 -15.07
C GLY A 392 -9.96 41.95 -16.35
N ARG A 393 -9.75 41.21 -17.44
CA ARG A 393 -9.49 41.80 -18.76
C ARG A 393 -10.83 42.02 -19.46
N PRO A 394 -11.31 43.28 -19.62
CA PRO A 394 -12.41 43.54 -20.53
C PRO A 394 -11.96 43.12 -21.91
N GLY A 395 -12.78 42.31 -22.60
CA GLY A 395 -12.58 42.03 -24.00
C GLY A 395 -12.46 43.35 -24.74
N SER A 396 -11.33 43.56 -25.42
CA SER A 396 -11.18 44.63 -26.39
C SER A 396 -12.06 44.29 -27.59
N SER A 397 -13.35 44.57 -27.44
CA SER A 397 -14.28 44.73 -28.55
C SER A 397 -13.92 46.02 -29.28
N GLY A 398 -12.99 45.93 -30.24
CA GLY A 398 -12.79 46.95 -31.26
C GLY A 398 -13.89 46.85 -32.29
N GLY A 399 -15.02 47.53 -32.02
CA GLY A 399 -16.09 47.77 -32.99
C GLY A 399 -15.98 49.17 -33.59
N GLN A 400 -15.90 49.19 -34.92
CA GLN A 400 -16.38 50.20 -35.89
C GLN A 400 -15.77 51.61 -35.90
N GLN A 401 -15.26 52.02 -37.06
CA GLN A 401 -15.95 52.87 -38.06
C GLN A 401 -14.92 53.38 -39.09
N THR A 402 -15.09 53.02 -40.36
CA THR A 402 -15.67 53.88 -41.43
C THR A 402 -15.88 53.03 -42.68
#